data_AF-A0AA96PER7-F1
#
_entry.id   AF-A0AA96PER7-F1
#
_cell.length_a   1.000
_cell.length_b   1.000
_cell.length_c   1.000
_cell.angle_alpha   90.00
_cell.angle_beta   90.00
_cell.angle_gamma   90.00
#
_symmetry.space_group_name_H-M   'P 1'
#
loop_
_entity.id
_entity.type
_entity.pdbx_description
1 polymer ?
#
loop_
_entity_poly.entity_id
_entity_poly.type
_entity_poly.pdbx_seq_one_letter_code
_entity_poly.pdbx_strand_id
1 'polypeptide(L)'
;MEEKVEELIDIYKQQIYSLCYKLAKTKEDAEDIFQETWIKVFSSRHQLSYVENYKKWITTICVRTFYDFYRKKKRWKDRVLDLFHKEDGGEIELADDVNISEEFIQKVEAEMIREVIQLLNEKYKTVLVLYYYEQYSYKEMSEILNIPIGTVKYRLNYAKKQMREHLEGFVHEGR
;
A
#
# COMPACT_ATOMS: atom_id res chain seq x y z
N MET A 1 -9.83 -25.23 12.82
CA MET A 1 -9.86 -23.78 12.53
C MET A 1 -8.44 -23.21 12.47
N GLU A 2 -7.54 -23.59 13.38
CA GLU A 2 -6.14 -23.15 13.36
C GLU A 2 -5.40 -23.67 12.12
N GLU A 3 -5.52 -24.96 11.81
CA GLU A 3 -4.99 -25.57 10.57
C GLU A 3 -5.45 -24.84 9.29
N LYS A 4 -6.69 -24.34 9.27
CA LYS A 4 -7.20 -23.60 8.10
C LYS A 4 -6.55 -22.22 7.95
N VAL A 5 -6.20 -21.57 9.07
CA VAL A 5 -5.48 -20.29 9.01
C VAL A 5 -4.05 -20.50 8.53
N GLU A 6 -3.39 -21.57 8.96
CA GLU A 6 -2.04 -21.93 8.49
C GLU A 6 -2.02 -22.15 6.96
N GLU A 7 -2.98 -22.91 6.43
CA GLU A 7 -3.14 -23.10 4.98
C GLU A 7 -3.30 -21.76 4.25
N LEU A 8 -4.12 -20.85 4.79
CA LEU A 8 -4.31 -19.52 4.21
C LEU A 8 -3.03 -18.69 4.26
N ILE A 9 -2.24 -18.78 5.33
CA ILE A 9 -0.94 -18.13 5.42
C ILE A 9 -0.03 -18.63 4.31
N ASP A 10 0.08 -19.93 4.12
CA ASP A 10 0.95 -20.49 3.09
C ASP A 10 0.57 -20.07 1.67
N ILE A 11 -0.73 -20.00 1.39
CA ILE A 11 -1.24 -19.58 0.08
C ILE A 11 -1.04 -18.08 -0.14
N TYR A 12 -1.35 -17.24 0.85
CA TYR A 12 -1.49 -15.80 0.64
C TYR A 12 -0.35 -14.94 1.21
N LYS A 13 0.60 -15.50 1.97
CA LYS A 13 1.70 -14.73 2.61
C LYS A 13 2.46 -13.83 1.65
N GLN A 14 2.83 -14.35 0.47
CA GLN A 14 3.59 -13.57 -0.51
C GLN A 14 2.77 -12.43 -1.10
N GLN A 15 1.51 -12.71 -1.45
CA GLN A 15 0.61 -11.69 -1.98
C GLN A 15 0.35 -10.59 -0.94
N ILE A 16 0.05 -10.96 0.30
CA ILE A 16 -0.26 -10.00 1.36
C ILE A 16 0.98 -9.20 1.76
N TYR A 17 2.16 -9.80 1.83
CA TYR A 17 3.40 -9.06 2.05
C TYR A 17 3.66 -8.06 0.92
N SER A 18 3.48 -8.49 -0.33
CA SER A 18 3.62 -7.61 -1.50
C SER A 18 2.62 -6.44 -1.47
N LEU A 19 1.38 -6.68 -1.04
CA LEU A 19 0.38 -5.63 -0.84
C LEU A 19 0.83 -4.65 0.25
N CYS A 20 1.29 -5.13 1.40
CA CYS A 20 1.83 -4.30 2.47
C CYS A 20 2.99 -3.44 1.97
N TYR A 21 3.93 -4.03 1.22
CA TYR A 21 5.11 -3.33 0.71
C TYR A 21 4.80 -2.20 -0.28
N LYS A 22 3.74 -2.38 -1.09
CA LYS A 22 3.25 -1.35 -2.02
C LYS A 22 2.50 -0.22 -1.31
N LEU A 23 1.83 -0.52 -0.20
CA LEU A 23 1.06 0.46 0.56
C LEU A 23 1.94 1.24 1.54
N ALA A 24 2.85 0.55 2.24
CA ALA A 24 3.71 1.11 3.28
C ALA A 24 4.85 1.95 2.70
N LYS A 25 5.32 2.91 3.51
CA LYS A 25 6.44 3.78 3.12
C LYS A 25 7.76 3.02 3.20
N THR A 26 8.01 2.36 4.32
CA THR A 26 9.24 1.60 4.57
C THR A 26 8.98 0.09 4.62
N LYS A 27 10.06 -0.70 4.58
CA LYS A 27 9.99 -2.16 4.68
C LYS A 27 9.53 -2.59 6.08
N GLU A 28 9.99 -1.90 7.11
CA GLU A 28 9.64 -2.15 8.51
C GLU A 28 8.14 -1.90 8.73
N ASP A 29 7.62 -0.78 8.21
CA ASP A 29 6.17 -0.50 8.24
C ASP A 29 5.38 -1.61 7.54
N ALA A 30 5.89 -2.13 6.42
CA ALA A 30 5.24 -3.23 5.69
C ALA A 30 5.20 -4.53 6.50
N GLU A 31 6.30 -4.86 7.18
CA GLU A 31 6.43 -6.03 8.06
C GLU A 31 5.49 -5.93 9.25
N ASP A 32 5.41 -4.77 9.90
CA ASP A 32 4.49 -4.52 11.01
C ASP A 32 3.03 -4.69 10.58
N ILE A 33 2.64 -4.09 9.44
CA ILE A 33 1.29 -4.22 8.89
C ILE A 33 0.99 -5.68 8.52
N PHE A 34 1.97 -6.38 7.94
CA PHE A 34 1.83 -7.79 7.54
C PHE A 34 1.58 -8.69 8.76
N GLN A 35 2.39 -8.57 9.81
CA GLN A 35 2.24 -9.36 11.02
C GLN A 35 0.90 -9.06 11.71
N GLU A 36 0.57 -7.79 11.91
CA GLU A 36 -0.71 -7.38 12.51
C GLU A 36 -1.92 -7.85 11.69
N THR A 37 -1.79 -7.92 10.36
CA THR A 37 -2.82 -8.48 9.48
C THR A 37 -3.08 -9.94 9.79
N TRP A 38 -2.04 -10.77 9.90
CA TRP A 38 -2.20 -12.19 10.20
C TRP A 38 -2.68 -12.44 11.63
N ILE A 39 -2.27 -11.63 12.59
CA ILE A 39 -2.83 -11.64 13.95
C ILE A 39 -4.35 -11.42 13.88
N LYS A 40 -4.81 -10.39 13.17
CA LYS A 40 -6.25 -10.10 13.03
C LYS A 40 -7.00 -11.17 12.25
N VAL A 41 -6.39 -11.77 11.23
CA VAL A 41 -6.96 -12.92 10.51
C VAL A 41 -7.17 -14.09 11.48
N PHE A 42 -6.16 -14.43 12.27
CA PHE A 42 -6.25 -15.49 13.28
C PHE A 42 -7.28 -15.17 14.37
N SER A 43 -7.33 -13.95 14.87
CA SER A 43 -8.37 -13.51 15.82
C SER A 43 -9.77 -13.62 15.23
N SER A 44 -9.91 -13.40 13.92
CA SER A 44 -11.18 -13.45 13.18
C SER A 44 -11.49 -14.84 12.59
N ARG A 45 -10.74 -15.89 12.95
CA ARG A 45 -10.86 -17.24 12.37
C ARG A 45 -12.26 -17.87 12.49
N HIS A 46 -13.06 -17.44 13.47
CA HIS A 46 -14.44 -17.87 13.63
C HIS A 46 -15.35 -17.47 12.46
N GLN A 47 -14.94 -16.48 11.64
CA GLN A 47 -15.70 -16.03 10.47
C GLN A 47 -15.43 -16.88 9.24
N LEU A 48 -14.37 -17.71 9.23
CA LEU A 48 -13.91 -18.44 8.04
C LEU A 48 -14.99 -19.30 7.41
N SER A 49 -15.90 -19.88 8.21
CA SER A 49 -17.00 -20.70 7.70
C SER A 49 -18.01 -19.94 6.83
N TYR A 50 -18.00 -18.61 6.88
CA TYR A 50 -18.91 -17.73 6.13
C TYR A 50 -18.18 -16.91 5.05
N VAL A 51 -16.88 -17.14 4.86
CA VAL A 51 -16.07 -16.39 3.89
C VAL A 51 -16.20 -17.04 2.52
N GLU A 52 -16.86 -16.35 1.59
CA GLU A 52 -17.00 -16.80 0.20
C GLU A 52 -15.70 -16.65 -0.60
N ASN A 53 -14.89 -15.63 -0.26
CA ASN A 53 -13.63 -15.34 -0.95
C ASN A 53 -12.55 -14.94 0.07
N TYR A 54 -11.67 -15.89 0.37
CA TYR A 54 -10.59 -15.71 1.35
C TYR A 54 -9.61 -14.62 0.94
N LYS A 55 -9.23 -14.54 -0.34
CA LYS A 55 -8.34 -13.50 -0.87
C LYS A 55 -8.90 -12.11 -0.56
N LYS A 56 -10.16 -11.86 -0.95
CA LYS A 56 -10.86 -10.59 -0.69
C LYS A 56 -10.97 -10.28 0.79
N TRP A 57 -11.32 -11.27 1.60
CA TRP A 57 -11.49 -11.11 3.05
C TRP A 57 -10.16 -10.76 3.75
N ILE A 58 -9.07 -11.46 3.43
CA ILE A 58 -7.73 -11.16 3.97
C ILE A 58 -7.26 -9.79 3.47
N THR A 59 -7.43 -9.46 2.18
CA THR A 59 -7.11 -8.12 1.67
C THR A 59 -7.89 -7.03 2.41
N THR A 60 -9.17 -7.28 2.75
CA THR A 60 -9.99 -6.33 3.51
C THR A 60 -9.40 -6.08 4.89
N ILE A 61 -8.97 -7.13 5.59
CA ILE A 61 -8.30 -7.00 6.90
C ILE A 61 -6.98 -6.24 6.73
N CYS A 62 -6.17 -6.60 5.74
CA CYS A 62 -4.89 -5.96 5.43
C CYS A 62 -5.03 -4.44 5.21
N VAL A 63 -5.96 -4.02 4.34
CA VAL A 63 -6.18 -2.60 4.03
C VAL A 63 -6.68 -1.83 5.24
N ARG A 64 -7.55 -2.43 6.07
CA ARG A 64 -7.99 -1.81 7.33
C ARG A 64 -6.82 -1.66 8.31
N THR A 65 -6.00 -2.69 8.45
CA THR A 65 -4.78 -2.65 9.28
C THR A 65 -3.81 -1.55 8.83
N PHE A 66 -3.60 -1.43 7.52
CA PHE A 66 -2.81 -0.34 6.97
C PHE A 66 -3.37 1.05 7.33
N TYR A 67 -4.69 1.27 7.18
CA TYR A 67 -5.29 2.55 7.57
C TYR A 67 -5.21 2.80 9.08
N ASP A 68 -5.35 1.77 9.92
CA ASP A 68 -5.15 1.88 11.37
C ASP A 68 -3.71 2.28 11.71
N PHE A 69 -2.74 1.58 11.13
CA PHE A 69 -1.32 1.84 11.28
C PHE A 69 -0.98 3.28 10.90
N TYR A 70 -1.40 3.70 9.71
CA TYR A 70 -1.15 5.06 9.22
C TYR A 70 -1.80 6.12 10.11
N ARG A 71 -3.06 5.94 10.54
CA ARG A 71 -3.74 6.87 11.44
C ARG A 71 -3.01 7.01 12.78
N LYS A 72 -2.51 5.90 13.34
CA LYS A 72 -1.71 5.91 14.58
C LYS A 72 -0.38 6.65 14.37
N LYS A 73 0.34 6.35 13.29
CA LYS A 73 1.63 6.98 12.97
C LYS A 73 1.50 8.47 12.69
N LYS A 74 0.46 8.88 11.94
CA LYS A 74 0.15 10.30 11.72
C LYS A 74 -0.15 11.02 13.04
N ARG A 75 -1.04 10.48 13.89
CA ARG A 75 -1.34 11.07 15.19
C ARG A 75 -0.10 11.17 16.10
N TRP A 76 0.80 10.19 16.04
CA TRP A 76 2.06 10.25 16.77
C TRP A 76 2.98 11.34 16.22
N LYS A 77 3.14 11.42 14.89
CA LYS A 77 3.91 12.49 14.23
C LYS A 77 3.36 13.87 14.56
N ASP A 78 2.04 14.06 14.50
CA ASP A 78 1.37 15.33 14.83
C ASP A 78 1.65 15.72 16.29
N ARG A 79 1.57 14.78 17.25
CA ARG A 79 1.92 15.03 18.66
C ARG A 79 3.40 15.31 18.89
N VAL A 80 4.30 14.69 18.12
CA VAL A 80 5.74 14.92 18.22
C VAL A 80 6.12 16.26 17.58
N LEU A 81 5.47 16.63 16.47
CA LEU A 81 5.61 17.94 15.83
C LEU A 81 5.12 19.08 16.74
N ASP A 82 4.03 18.87 17.48
CA ASP A 82 3.57 19.83 18.51
C ASP A 82 4.57 19.99 19.67
N LEU A 83 5.43 18.98 19.90
CA LEU A 83 6.48 19.01 20.93
C LEU A 83 7.83 19.50 20.40
N PHE A 84 8.05 19.45 19.09
CA PHE A 84 9.29 19.82 18.43
C PHE A 84 8.98 20.56 17.13
N HIS A 85 8.86 21.88 17.23
CA HIS A 85 9.09 22.74 16.08
C HIS A 85 10.59 22.67 15.74
N LYS A 86 10.96 21.86 14.75
CA LYS A 86 12.13 22.08 13.90
C LYS A 86 12.08 21.23 12.63
N GLU A 87 12.59 21.84 11.58
CA GLU A 87 12.72 21.38 10.20
C GLU A 87 13.43 20.03 10.09
N ASP A 88 13.21 19.33 8.98
CA ASP A 88 14.31 18.91 8.11
C ASP A 88 13.75 18.37 6.79
N GLY A 89 14.17 19.00 5.70
CA GLY A 89 14.10 18.49 4.35
C GLY A 89 15.32 17.59 4.11
N GLY A 90 15.08 16.36 3.68
CA GLY A 90 16.15 15.46 3.23
C GLY A 90 16.26 15.52 1.71
N GLU A 91 17.40 16.02 1.22
CA GLU A 91 17.86 15.78 -0.14
C GLU A 91 18.33 14.32 -0.28
N ILE A 92 18.06 13.72 -1.43
CA ILE A 92 18.56 12.39 -1.81
C ILE A 92 19.78 12.62 -2.71
N GLU A 93 20.96 12.16 -2.29
CA GLU A 93 22.15 12.07 -3.14
C GLU A 93 22.02 10.88 -4.10
N LEU A 94 22.19 11.14 -5.40
CA LEU A 94 22.33 10.13 -6.44
C LEU A 94 23.82 9.90 -6.72
N ALA A 95 24.26 8.65 -6.63
CA ALA A 95 25.60 8.23 -7.01
C ALA A 95 25.60 7.61 -8.41
N ASP A 96 26.62 7.94 -9.21
CA ASP A 96 26.76 7.54 -10.61
C ASP A 96 27.53 6.23 -10.84
N ASP A 97 27.19 5.66 -12.00
CA ASP A 97 27.87 4.64 -12.83
C ASP A 97 27.74 3.16 -12.43
N VAL A 98 26.73 2.49 -13.03
CA VAL A 98 26.56 1.03 -13.00
C VAL A 98 26.18 0.56 -14.40
N ASN A 99 26.83 -0.51 -14.87
CA ASN A 99 26.52 -1.15 -16.15
C ASN A 99 25.06 -1.65 -16.15
N ILE A 100 24.23 -0.99 -16.95
CA ILE A 100 22.78 -1.07 -16.89
C ILE A 100 22.29 -2.32 -17.63
N SER A 101 21.88 -3.36 -16.90
CA SER A 101 21.11 -4.47 -17.48
C SER A 101 19.65 -4.07 -17.69
N GLU A 102 18.95 -4.70 -18.63
CA GLU A 102 17.52 -4.46 -18.85
C GLU A 102 16.68 -4.76 -17.58
N GLU A 103 17.11 -5.76 -16.80
CA GLU A 103 16.54 -6.04 -15.47
C GLU A 103 16.77 -4.92 -14.46
N PHE A 104 17.92 -4.24 -14.52
CA PHE A 104 18.21 -3.08 -13.69
C PHE A 104 17.34 -1.88 -14.07
N ILE A 105 17.13 -1.62 -15.37
CA ILE A 105 16.21 -0.58 -15.85
C ILE A 105 14.79 -0.83 -15.35
N GLN A 106 14.29 -2.06 -15.51
CA GLN A 106 12.95 -2.43 -15.06
C GLN A 106 12.79 -2.28 -13.54
N LYS A 107 13.84 -2.57 -12.75
CA LYS A 107 13.84 -2.35 -11.30
C LYS A 107 13.81 -0.87 -10.96
N VAL A 108 14.64 -0.05 -11.60
CA VAL A 108 14.67 1.40 -11.41
C VAL A 108 13.33 2.02 -11.77
N GLU A 109 12.72 1.64 -12.90
CA GLU A 109 11.38 2.10 -13.29
C GLU A 109 10.31 1.68 -12.28
N ALA A 110 10.37 0.45 -11.77
CA ALA A 110 9.45 -0.02 -10.74
C ALA A 110 9.61 0.72 -9.41
N GLU A 111 10.84 1.07 -9.03
CA GLU A 111 11.14 1.88 -7.86
C GLU A 111 10.65 3.31 -8.01
N MET A 112 10.89 3.96 -9.17
CA MET A 112 10.36 5.28 -9.48
C MET A 112 8.82 5.31 -9.42
N ILE A 113 8.15 4.30 -10.01
CA ILE A 113 6.69 4.17 -9.92
C ILE A 113 6.25 4.02 -8.47
N ARG A 114 6.97 3.21 -7.67
CA ARG A 114 6.68 3.04 -6.24
C ARG A 114 6.84 4.36 -5.49
N GLU A 115 7.89 5.12 -5.74
CA GLU A 115 8.14 6.43 -5.11
C GLU A 115 7.03 7.42 -5.43
N VAL A 116 6.62 7.52 -6.70
CA VAL A 116 5.48 8.36 -7.11
C VAL A 116 4.19 7.92 -6.41
N ILE A 117 3.96 6.62 -6.28
CA ILE A 117 2.82 6.09 -5.53
C ILE A 117 2.92 6.47 -4.04
N GLN A 118 4.11 6.54 -3.45
CA GLN A 118 4.31 6.96 -2.06
C GLN A 118 4.02 8.44 -1.80
N LEU A 119 4.12 9.31 -2.82
CA LEU A 119 3.73 10.73 -2.74
C LEU A 119 2.22 10.91 -2.62
N LEU A 120 1.43 9.94 -3.07
CA LEU A 120 -0.03 10.02 -3.02
C LEU A 120 -0.55 9.86 -1.59
N ASN A 121 -1.61 10.59 -1.28
CA ASN A 121 -2.39 10.36 -0.07
C ASN A 121 -2.92 8.90 -0.05
N GLU A 122 -2.92 8.28 1.12
CA GLU A 122 -3.22 6.87 1.30
C GLU A 122 -4.53 6.43 0.65
N LYS A 123 -5.59 7.26 0.67
CA LYS A 123 -6.87 6.93 0.02
C LYS A 123 -6.77 6.76 -1.50
N TYR A 124 -5.83 7.44 -2.15
CA TYR A 124 -5.58 7.40 -3.59
C TYR A 124 -4.58 6.31 -3.94
N LYS A 125 -3.53 6.16 -3.13
CA LYS A 125 -2.60 5.02 -3.20
C LYS A 125 -3.33 3.69 -3.13
N THR A 126 -4.20 3.50 -2.13
CA THR A 126 -4.90 2.21 -1.95
C THR A 126 -5.75 1.83 -3.15
N VAL A 127 -6.48 2.78 -3.78
CA VAL A 127 -7.31 2.44 -4.95
C VAL A 127 -6.46 2.08 -6.18
N LEU A 128 -5.29 2.70 -6.35
CA LEU A 128 -4.36 2.30 -7.42
C LEU A 128 -3.81 0.90 -7.18
N VAL A 129 -3.36 0.63 -5.96
CA VAL A 129 -2.76 -0.67 -5.63
C VAL A 129 -3.78 -1.80 -5.79
N LEU A 130 -4.99 -1.62 -5.27
CA LEU A 130 -6.06 -2.62 -5.41
C LEU A 130 -6.49 -2.84 -6.86
N TYR A 131 -6.49 -1.80 -7.69
CA TYR A 131 -6.91 -1.94 -9.09
C TYR A 131 -5.82 -2.55 -9.97
N TYR A 132 -4.60 -2.00 -9.93
CA TYR A 132 -3.54 -2.37 -10.86
C TYR A 132 -2.72 -3.59 -10.44
N TYR A 133 -2.49 -3.79 -9.14
CA TYR A 133 -1.66 -4.89 -8.65
C TYR A 133 -2.50 -6.07 -8.15
N GLU A 134 -3.60 -5.79 -7.45
CA GLU A 134 -4.45 -6.86 -6.92
C GLU A 134 -5.57 -7.28 -7.89
N GLN A 135 -5.78 -6.50 -8.96
CA GLN A 135 -6.76 -6.74 -10.04
C GLN A 135 -8.22 -6.83 -9.57
N TYR A 136 -8.58 -6.10 -8.52
CA TYR A 136 -9.97 -6.06 -8.05
C TYR A 136 -10.85 -5.21 -8.95
N SER A 137 -12.09 -5.66 -9.16
CA SER A 137 -13.13 -4.87 -9.80
C SER A 137 -13.56 -3.68 -8.93
N TYR A 138 -14.20 -2.67 -9.54
CA TYR A 138 -14.74 -1.54 -8.76
C TYR A 138 -15.75 -1.95 -7.69
N LYS A 139 -16.50 -3.04 -7.92
CA LYS A 139 -17.45 -3.58 -6.96
C LYS A 139 -16.71 -4.19 -5.76
N GLU A 140 -15.71 -5.03 -5.99
CA GLU A 140 -14.92 -5.62 -4.91
C GLU A 140 -14.14 -4.55 -4.13
N MET A 141 -13.57 -3.56 -4.81
CA MET A 141 -12.91 -2.43 -4.15
C MET A 141 -13.88 -1.65 -3.26
N SER A 142 -15.12 -1.46 -3.71
CA SER A 142 -16.17 -0.80 -2.93
C SER A 142 -16.48 -1.56 -1.63
N GLU A 143 -16.51 -2.89 -1.70
CA GLU A 143 -16.71 -3.78 -0.56
C GLU A 143 -15.48 -3.79 0.38
N ILE A 144 -14.27 -3.94 -0.15
CA ILE A 144 -13.00 -3.94 0.59
C ILE A 144 -12.84 -2.63 1.38
N LEU A 145 -13.08 -1.50 0.71
CA LEU A 145 -12.87 -0.16 1.26
C LEU A 145 -14.09 0.37 2.03
N ASN A 146 -15.24 -0.31 1.94
CA ASN A 146 -16.52 0.12 2.48
C ASN A 146 -16.88 1.58 2.08
N ILE A 147 -16.83 1.86 0.77
CA ILE A 147 -17.18 3.17 0.19
C ILE A 147 -18.02 2.97 -1.08
N PRO A 148 -18.83 3.96 -1.51
CA PRO A 148 -19.60 3.84 -2.76
C PRO A 148 -18.72 3.58 -3.99
N ILE A 149 -19.20 2.79 -4.94
CA ILE A 149 -18.53 2.54 -6.23
C ILE A 149 -18.19 3.85 -6.96
N GLY A 150 -19.08 4.86 -6.89
CA GLY A 150 -18.81 6.19 -7.44
C GLY A 150 -17.57 6.86 -6.83
N THR A 151 -17.38 6.69 -5.52
CA THR A 151 -16.21 7.18 -4.79
C THR A 151 -14.94 6.41 -5.19
N VAL A 152 -15.03 5.09 -5.42
CA VAL A 152 -13.90 4.30 -5.95
C VAL A 152 -13.45 4.85 -7.31
N LYS A 153 -14.39 5.04 -8.25
CA LYS A 153 -14.11 5.58 -9.59
C LYS A 153 -13.48 6.97 -9.51
N TYR A 154 -14.07 7.86 -8.70
CA TYR A 154 -13.53 9.20 -8.48
C TYR A 154 -12.10 9.15 -7.93
N ARG A 155 -11.87 8.39 -6.85
CA ARG A 155 -10.55 8.28 -6.23
C ARG A 155 -9.52 7.71 -7.20
N LEU A 156 -9.88 6.71 -8.00
CA LEU A 156 -8.97 6.10 -8.96
C LEU A 156 -8.60 7.09 -10.09
N ASN A 157 -9.57 7.81 -10.65
CA ASN A 157 -9.30 8.83 -11.67
C ASN A 157 -8.45 9.98 -11.11
N TYR A 158 -8.74 10.44 -9.90
CA TYR A 158 -7.95 11.46 -9.23
C TYR A 158 -6.52 10.97 -8.95
N ALA A 159 -6.36 9.73 -8.49
CA ALA A 159 -5.06 9.13 -8.24
C ALA A 159 -4.21 9.06 -9.53
N LYS A 160 -4.80 8.67 -10.67
CA LYS A 160 -4.12 8.68 -11.97
C LYS A 160 -3.67 10.08 -12.39
N LYS A 161 -4.51 11.09 -12.16
CA LYS A 161 -4.17 12.49 -12.46
C LYS A 161 -2.96 12.94 -11.65
N GLN A 162 -2.94 12.67 -10.34
CA GLN A 162 -1.84 13.04 -9.46
C GLN A 162 -0.55 12.28 -9.80
N MET A 163 -0.65 10.99 -10.14
CA MET A 163 0.52 10.24 -10.64
C MET A 163 1.12 10.88 -11.88
N ARG A 164 0.28 11.29 -12.84
CA ARG A 164 0.74 11.97 -14.06
C ARG A 164 1.46 13.27 -13.72
N GLU A 165 0.86 14.11 -12.87
CA GLU A 165 1.45 15.39 -12.46
C GLU A 165 2.81 15.20 -11.78
N HIS A 166 2.94 14.20 -10.89
CA HIS A 166 4.23 13.88 -10.27
C HIS A 166 5.25 13.37 -11.30
N LEU A 167 4.87 12.45 -12.18
CA LEU A 167 5.76 11.91 -13.23
C LEU A 167 6.23 12.99 -14.21
N GLU A 168 5.34 13.89 -14.63
CA GLU A 168 5.69 15.03 -15.48
C GLU A 168 6.67 15.97 -14.77
N GLY A 169 6.49 16.20 -13.47
CA GLY A 169 7.45 16.95 -12.63
C GLY A 169 8.85 16.35 -12.63
N PHE A 170 8.97 15.02 -12.41
CA PHE A 170 10.25 14.31 -12.45
C PHE A 170 10.93 14.40 -13.83
N VAL A 171 10.16 14.33 -14.93
CA VAL A 171 10.68 14.43 -16.30
C VAL A 171 11.18 15.85 -16.62
N HIS A 172 10.65 16.88 -15.94
CA HIS A 172 11.07 18.27 -16.12
C HIS A 172 12.27 18.66 -15.25
N GLU A 173 12.43 18.08 -14.05
CA GLU A 173 13.57 18.34 -13.15
C GLU A 173 14.83 17.55 -13.53
N GLY A 174 14.69 16.42 -14.22
CA GLY A 174 15.82 15.63 -14.74
C GLY A 174 16.40 16.09 -16.08
N ARG A 175 16.15 17.34 -16.51
CA ARG A 175 16.66 17.93 -17.77
C ARG A 175 17.62 19.08 -17.53
#